data_AF-A0A961LXS6-F1
#
_entry.id   AF-A0A961LXS6-F1
#
_cell.length_a   1.000
_cell.length_b   1.000
_cell.length_c   1.000
_cell.angle_alpha   90.00
_cell.angle_beta   90.00
_cell.angle_gamma   90.00
#
_symmetry.space_group_name_H-M   'P 1'
#
loop_
_entity.id
_entity.type
_entity.pdbx_description
1 polymer ?
#
loop_
_entity_poly.entity_id
_entity_poly.type
_entity_poly.pdbx_seq_one_letter_code
_entity_poly.pdbx_strand_id
1 'polypeptide(L)'
;MAVLHDTLPFRVWMDPRLSRLPGILPMDPEDWLRVDEAYAGQMAERERLIAGQPGAVIGAMPGSGPALAELAATVEARLPGLGFGREAGGWRCPDGRFVADGGAVLERLGRLVQEDLCVMEAGPDGHHVLTAAVLCF
;
A
#
# COMPACT_ATOMS: atom_id res chain seq x y z
N MET A 1 -18.29 4.79 10.89
CA MET A 1 -18.61 5.82 9.87
C MET A 1 -18.04 5.31 8.55
N ALA A 2 -18.69 5.54 7.41
CA ALA A 2 -18.11 5.13 6.14
C ALA A 2 -16.83 5.96 5.89
N VAL A 3 -15.78 5.32 5.40
CA VAL A 3 -14.52 5.97 5.01
C VAL A 3 -14.51 6.04 3.50
N LEU A 4 -14.90 7.19 2.95
CA LEU A 4 -15.03 7.42 1.52
C LEU A 4 -14.44 8.79 1.19
N HIS A 5 -14.03 8.97 -0.06
CA HIS A 5 -13.74 10.29 -0.58
C HIS A 5 -15.00 11.15 -0.64
N ASP A 6 -14.85 12.44 -0.36
CA ASP A 6 -15.93 13.43 -0.49
C ASP A 6 -16.17 13.75 -1.97
N THR A 7 -15.12 13.65 -2.80
CA THR A 7 -15.20 13.82 -4.25
C THR A 7 -14.29 12.85 -5.00
N LEU A 8 -14.58 12.59 -6.28
CA LEU A 8 -13.70 11.75 -7.09
C LEU A 8 -12.36 12.48 -7.36
N PRO A 9 -11.21 11.89 -6.99
CA PRO A 9 -9.90 12.52 -7.16
C PRO A 9 -9.52 12.66 -8.65
N PHE A 10 -10.11 11.83 -9.50
CA PHE A 10 -9.96 11.89 -10.95
C PHE A 10 -11.26 11.47 -11.64
N ARG A 11 -11.57 12.11 -12.77
CA ARG A 11 -12.77 11.82 -13.59
C ARG A 11 -12.33 11.21 -14.90
N VAL A 12 -12.37 9.88 -14.98
CA VAL A 12 -11.86 9.08 -16.11
C VAL A 12 -12.41 9.54 -17.47
N TRP A 13 -13.68 9.93 -17.52
CA TRP A 13 -14.35 10.41 -18.75
C TRP A 13 -13.92 11.81 -19.20
N MET A 14 -13.13 12.55 -18.41
CA MET A 14 -12.59 13.85 -18.80
C MET A 14 -11.29 13.74 -19.58
N ASP A 15 -10.61 12.58 -19.55
CA ASP A 15 -9.48 12.30 -20.44
C ASP A 15 -9.99 11.58 -21.69
N PRO A 16 -9.92 12.21 -22.88
CA PRO A 16 -10.35 11.57 -24.12
C PRO A 16 -9.67 10.22 -24.38
N ARG A 17 -8.44 10.02 -23.89
CA ARG A 17 -7.67 8.77 -24.05
C ARG A 17 -8.28 7.60 -23.27
N LEU A 18 -8.96 7.90 -22.17
CA LEU A 18 -9.60 6.90 -21.30
C LEU A 18 -11.08 6.67 -21.66
N SER A 19 -11.65 7.53 -22.52
CA SER A 19 -13.06 7.46 -22.93
C SER A 19 -13.39 6.32 -23.91
N ARG A 20 -12.38 5.69 -24.53
CA ARG A 20 -12.53 4.62 -25.53
C ARG A 20 -11.86 3.34 -25.06
N LEU A 21 -12.52 2.20 -25.28
CA LEU A 21 -11.99 0.89 -24.89
C LEU A 21 -10.68 0.55 -25.62
N PRO A 22 -9.71 -0.10 -24.95
CA PRO A 22 -9.79 -0.60 -23.56
C PRO A 22 -9.62 0.48 -22.48
N GLY A 23 -9.27 1.73 -22.84
CA GLY A 23 -9.23 2.85 -21.90
C GLY A 23 -8.16 2.72 -20.82
N ILE A 24 -7.04 2.05 -21.12
CA ILE A 24 -5.92 1.84 -20.19
C ILE A 24 -4.72 2.70 -20.58
N LEU A 25 -4.01 3.22 -19.58
CA LEU A 25 -2.75 3.93 -19.73
C LEU A 25 -1.73 3.35 -18.73
N PRO A 26 -0.43 3.37 -19.06
CA PRO A 26 0.60 3.06 -18.07
C PRO A 26 0.50 4.06 -16.92
N MET A 27 0.57 3.55 -15.70
CA MET A 27 0.70 4.36 -14.49
C MET A 27 2.12 4.95 -14.44
N ASP A 28 2.23 6.18 -13.97
CA ASP A 28 3.54 6.75 -13.64
C ASP A 28 4.14 5.95 -12.47
N PRO A 29 5.34 5.36 -12.61
CA PRO A 29 6.01 4.68 -11.50
C PRO A 29 6.25 5.57 -10.28
N GLU A 30 6.09 6.89 -10.41
CA GLU A 30 6.16 7.83 -9.30
C GLU A 30 4.81 8.08 -8.58
N ASP A 31 3.68 7.67 -9.16
CA ASP A 31 2.31 7.98 -8.68
C ASP A 31 1.55 6.74 -8.16
N TRP A 32 2.27 5.64 -7.90
CA TRP A 32 1.64 4.38 -7.46
C TRP A 32 1.32 4.32 -5.97
N LEU A 33 1.87 5.25 -5.16
CA LEU A 33 1.54 5.45 -3.75
C LEU A 33 0.97 6.85 -3.55
N ARG A 34 -0.14 6.96 -2.82
CA ARG A 34 -0.86 8.22 -2.63
C ARG A 34 -1.21 8.44 -1.17
N VAL A 35 -1.25 9.72 -0.80
CA VAL A 35 -1.83 10.19 0.47
C VAL A 35 -2.87 11.22 0.10
N ASP A 36 -4.13 10.91 0.37
CA ASP A 36 -5.27 11.77 0.05
C ASP A 36 -6.14 12.09 1.28
N GLU A 37 -7.27 12.76 1.05
CA GLU A 37 -8.19 13.15 2.11
C GLU A 37 -8.73 11.97 2.93
N ALA A 38 -8.78 10.77 2.36
CA ALA A 38 -9.28 9.58 3.03
C ALA A 38 -8.20 8.84 3.85
N TYR A 39 -6.91 9.23 3.73
CA TYR A 39 -5.77 8.56 4.37
C TYR A 39 -6.00 8.26 5.85
N ALA A 40 -6.29 9.28 6.66
CA ALA A 40 -6.42 9.10 8.10
C ALA A 40 -7.55 8.11 8.47
N GLY A 41 -8.68 8.17 7.76
CA GLY A 41 -9.81 7.28 7.99
C GLY A 41 -9.52 5.85 7.56
N GLN A 42 -8.88 5.67 6.40
CA GLN A 42 -8.57 4.33 5.88
C GLN A 42 -7.50 3.66 6.73
N MET A 43 -6.45 4.40 7.10
CA MET A 43 -5.39 3.85 7.94
C MET A 43 -5.88 3.48 9.35
N ALA A 44 -6.87 4.19 9.91
CA ALA A 44 -7.50 3.79 11.17
C ALA A 44 -8.26 2.47 11.07
N GLU A 45 -8.97 2.22 9.95
CA GLU A 45 -9.63 0.93 9.73
C GLU A 45 -8.61 -0.20 9.47
N ARG A 46 -7.55 0.11 8.74
CA ARG A 46 -6.42 -0.80 8.48
C ARG A 46 -5.74 -1.23 9.78
N GLU A 47 -5.45 -0.28 10.67
CA GLU A 47 -4.95 -0.50 12.03
C GLU A 47 -5.87 -1.45 12.82
N ARG A 48 -7.19 -1.23 12.76
CA ARG A 48 -8.18 -2.09 13.42
C ARG A 48 -8.14 -3.52 12.89
N LEU A 49 -8.05 -3.71 11.57
CA LEU A 49 -8.01 -5.02 10.92
C LEU A 49 -6.70 -5.77 11.23
N ILE A 50 -5.56 -5.09 11.11
CA ILE A 50 -4.25 -5.67 11.42
C ILE A 50 -4.17 -6.08 12.89
N ALA A 51 -4.69 -5.27 13.81
CA ALA A 51 -4.69 -5.60 15.23
C ALA A 51 -5.68 -6.71 15.60
N GLY A 52 -6.88 -6.72 15.01
CA GLY A 52 -7.97 -7.62 15.39
C GLY A 52 -7.97 -8.96 14.67
N GLN A 53 -7.51 -9.01 13.42
CA GLN A 53 -7.60 -10.19 12.56
C GLN A 53 -6.43 -10.27 11.56
N PRO A 54 -5.17 -10.21 12.02
CA PRO A 54 -4.00 -10.13 11.14
C PRO A 54 -3.95 -11.26 10.11
N GLY A 55 -4.31 -12.49 10.49
CA GLY A 55 -4.30 -13.64 9.58
C GLY A 55 -5.34 -13.60 8.44
N ALA A 56 -6.30 -12.67 8.48
CA ALA A 56 -7.25 -12.47 7.39
C ALA A 56 -6.78 -11.44 6.36
N VAL A 57 -5.82 -10.59 6.72
CA VAL A 57 -5.39 -9.44 5.91
C VAL A 57 -3.90 -9.45 5.59
N ILE A 58 -3.09 -10.23 6.31
CA ILE A 58 -1.67 -10.40 6.10
C ILE A 58 -1.36 -11.88 5.87
N GLY A 59 -0.62 -12.17 4.80
CA GLY A 59 -0.13 -13.52 4.50
C GLY A 59 1.25 -13.47 3.85
N ALA A 60 2.10 -14.44 4.18
CA ALA A 60 3.40 -14.62 3.54
C ALA A 60 3.75 -16.11 3.48
N MET A 61 4.19 -16.57 2.32
CA MET A 61 4.71 -17.91 2.10
C MET A 61 6.18 -17.99 2.55
N PRO A 62 6.65 -19.17 2.99
CA PRO A 62 8.06 -19.40 3.21
C PRO A 62 8.87 -19.05 1.95
N GLY A 63 9.95 -18.28 2.12
CA GLY A 63 10.82 -17.87 1.02
C GLY A 63 10.56 -16.47 0.46
N SER A 64 9.44 -15.81 0.78
CA SER A 64 9.12 -14.46 0.27
C SER A 64 9.98 -13.32 0.86
N GLY A 65 10.92 -13.64 1.75
CA GLY A 65 11.74 -12.67 2.49
C GLY A 65 12.51 -11.67 1.61
N PRO A 66 13.22 -12.12 0.56
CA PRO A 66 13.93 -11.21 -0.35
C PRO A 66 12.97 -10.23 -1.06
N ALA A 67 11.86 -10.72 -1.60
CA ALA A 67 10.87 -9.88 -2.28
C ALA A 67 10.19 -8.89 -1.31
N LEU A 68 9.97 -9.29 -0.05
CA LEU A 68 9.49 -8.38 0.99
C LEU A 68 10.50 -7.28 1.33
N ALA A 69 11.79 -7.60 1.36
CA ALA A 69 12.84 -6.61 1.59
C ALA A 69 12.92 -5.59 0.44
N GLU A 70 12.79 -6.04 -0.80
CA GLU A 70 12.71 -5.18 -1.98
C GLU A 70 11.46 -4.29 -1.95
N LEU A 71 10.30 -4.86 -1.61
CA LEU A 71 9.07 -4.10 -1.44
C LEU A 71 9.23 -3.01 -0.37
N ALA A 72 9.79 -3.36 0.80
CA ALA A 72 10.01 -2.41 1.88
C ALA A 72 10.91 -1.25 1.45
N ALA A 73 12.05 -1.56 0.82
CA ALA A 73 12.97 -0.54 0.33
C ALA A 73 12.29 0.39 -0.71
N THR A 74 11.50 -0.20 -1.61
CA THR A 74 10.78 0.54 -2.66
C THR A 74 9.73 1.48 -2.06
N VAL A 75 8.92 1.01 -1.10
CA VAL A 75 7.91 1.82 -0.41
C VAL A 75 8.57 2.91 0.42
N GLU A 76 9.53 2.55 1.28
CA GLU A 76 10.18 3.46 2.22
C GLU A 76 10.93 4.59 1.53
N ALA A 77 11.49 4.35 0.33
CA ALA A 77 12.11 5.37 -0.49
C ALA A 77 11.14 6.48 -0.94
N ARG A 78 9.83 6.21 -1.02
CA ARG A 78 8.82 7.17 -1.47
C ARG A 78 8.18 7.97 -0.34
N LEU A 79 8.18 7.43 0.87
CA LEU A 79 7.49 8.02 2.03
C LEU A 79 7.83 9.51 2.26
N PRO A 80 9.08 9.98 2.17
CA PRO A 80 9.38 11.40 2.37
C PRO A 80 8.64 12.33 1.40
N GLY A 81 8.49 11.92 0.13
CA GLY A 81 7.78 12.70 -0.89
C GLY A 81 6.26 12.78 -0.65
N LEU A 82 5.72 11.89 0.19
CA LEU A 82 4.31 11.80 0.54
C LEU A 82 3.99 12.47 1.90
N GLY A 83 4.95 13.17 2.49
CA GLY A 83 4.77 13.89 3.76
C GLY A 83 5.06 13.05 5.02
N PHE A 84 5.67 11.87 4.88
CA PHE A 84 6.13 11.10 6.03
C PHE A 84 7.45 11.66 6.55
N GLY A 85 7.56 11.83 7.86
CA GLY A 85 8.78 12.25 8.53
C GLY A 85 9.60 11.04 8.99
N ARG A 86 10.86 10.94 8.57
CA ARG A 86 11.77 9.94 9.13
C ARG A 86 12.16 10.36 10.55
N GLU A 87 11.94 9.48 11.53
CA GLU A 87 12.28 9.70 12.94
C GLU A 87 13.18 8.56 13.46
N ALA A 88 13.75 8.73 14.65
CA ALA A 88 14.57 7.69 15.26
C ALA A 88 13.72 6.42 15.52
N GLY A 89 14.02 5.36 14.77
CA GLY A 89 13.37 4.06 14.92
C GLY A 89 11.99 3.93 14.26
N GLY A 90 11.61 4.84 13.35
CA GLY A 90 10.33 4.73 12.66
C GLY A 90 9.99 5.91 11.74
N TRP A 91 8.70 6.01 11.44
CA TRP A 91 8.13 7.02 10.56
C TRP A 91 6.97 7.74 11.24
N ARG A 92 6.99 9.08 11.16
CA ARG A 92 5.83 9.92 11.42
C ARG A 92 4.96 9.97 10.19
N CYS A 93 3.73 9.50 10.31
CA CYS A 93 2.75 9.48 9.22
C CYS A 93 2.11 10.87 9.03
N PRO A 94 1.54 11.17 7.85
CA PRO A 94 0.84 12.43 7.57
C PRO A 94 -0.35 12.71 8.51
N ASP A 95 -0.94 11.67 9.10
CA ASP A 95 -2.03 11.77 10.09
C ASP A 95 -1.53 11.87 11.55
N GLY A 96 -0.22 11.97 11.76
CA GLY A 96 0.42 12.11 13.07
C GLY A 96 0.76 10.80 13.78
N ARG A 97 0.31 9.64 13.26
CA ARG A 97 0.70 8.33 13.82
C ARG A 97 2.21 8.11 13.73
N PHE A 98 2.73 7.30 14.64
CA PHE A 98 4.12 6.84 14.59
C PHE A 98 4.14 5.34 14.34
N VAL A 99 4.83 4.92 13.30
CA VAL A 99 5.01 3.50 12.96
C VAL A 99 6.49 3.15 13.13
N ALA A 100 6.78 2.20 14.02
CA ALA A 100 8.13 1.77 14.30
C ALA A 100 8.73 0.93 13.16
N ASP A 101 10.05 0.94 13.02
CA ASP A 101 10.77 0.11 12.05
C ASP A 101 10.74 -1.38 12.38
N GLY A 102 10.48 -1.73 13.65
CA GLY A 102 10.45 -3.12 14.09
C GLY A 102 9.24 -3.90 13.59
N GLY A 103 9.30 -5.22 13.75
CA GLY A 103 8.19 -6.12 13.46
C GLY A 103 8.22 -6.73 12.05
N ALA A 104 7.14 -7.41 11.70
CA ALA A 104 7.00 -8.05 10.40
C ALA A 104 6.85 -6.99 9.29
N VAL A 105 7.54 -7.19 8.16
CA VAL A 105 7.58 -6.21 7.06
C VAL A 105 6.19 -5.83 6.57
N LEU A 106 5.33 -6.81 6.28
CA LEU A 106 3.98 -6.56 5.78
C LEU A 106 3.10 -5.82 6.79
N GLU A 107 3.25 -6.13 8.08
CA GLU A 107 2.52 -5.41 9.12
C GLU A 107 2.96 -3.95 9.18
N ARG A 108 4.28 -3.70 9.17
CA ARG A 108 4.82 -2.33 9.16
C ARG A 108 4.35 -1.54 7.95
N LEU A 109 4.52 -2.09 6.74
CA LEU A 109 4.10 -1.42 5.50
C LEU A 109 2.59 -1.20 5.46
N GLY A 110 1.81 -2.19 5.89
CA GLY A 110 0.35 -2.08 6.01
C GLY A 110 -0.13 -1.03 7.02
N ARG A 111 0.73 -0.58 7.94
CA ARG A 111 0.45 0.53 8.84
C ARG A 111 0.92 1.89 8.30
N LEU A 112 1.69 1.91 7.21
CA LEU A 112 2.22 3.11 6.60
C LEU A 112 1.38 3.61 5.42
N VAL A 113 1.01 2.73 4.49
CA VAL A 113 0.40 3.12 3.21
C VAL A 113 -1.04 2.60 3.06
N GLN A 114 -1.87 3.34 2.31
CA GLN A 114 -3.28 3.01 2.07
C GLN A 114 -3.43 1.82 1.11
N GLU A 115 -2.44 1.64 0.23
CA GLU A 115 -2.48 0.66 -0.85
C GLU A 115 -2.40 -0.77 -0.32
N ASP A 116 -3.06 -1.66 -1.06
CA ASP A 116 -2.89 -3.09 -0.93
C ASP A 116 -1.61 -3.53 -1.61
N LEU A 117 -0.70 -4.12 -0.84
CA LEU A 117 0.60 -4.54 -1.33
C LEU A 117 0.57 -6.04 -1.55
N CYS A 118 0.64 -6.46 -2.82
CA CYS A 118 0.65 -7.85 -3.25
C CYS A 118 1.97 -8.18 -3.97
N VAL A 119 2.72 -9.13 -3.45
CA VAL A 119 4.00 -9.59 -4.02
C VAL A 119 3.76 -10.78 -4.93
N MET A 120 4.01 -10.57 -6.22
CA MET A 120 3.81 -11.56 -7.27
C MET A 120 5.16 -12.08 -7.78
N GLU A 121 5.56 -13.27 -7.37
CA GLU A 121 6.83 -13.87 -7.79
C GLU A 121 6.63 -14.86 -8.95
N ALA A 122 7.64 -15.04 -9.80
CA ALA A 122 7.59 -16.01 -10.87
C ALA A 122 7.50 -17.44 -10.30
N GLY A 123 6.43 -18.15 -10.64
CA GLY A 123 6.19 -19.53 -10.27
C GLY A 123 6.87 -20.52 -11.21
N PRO A 124 6.88 -21.82 -10.84
CA PRO A 124 7.60 -22.87 -11.58
C PRO A 124 7.08 -23.08 -13.00
N ASP A 125 5.79 -22.85 -13.24
CA ASP A 125 5.12 -23.06 -14.53
C ASP A 125 5.10 -21.79 -15.40
N GLY A 126 5.91 -20.77 -15.06
CA GLY A 126 5.93 -19.48 -15.75
C GLY A 126 4.78 -18.54 -15.42
N HIS A 127 3.88 -18.93 -14.51
CA HIS A 127 2.82 -18.08 -13.97
C HIS A 127 3.28 -17.37 -12.70
N HIS A 128 2.85 -16.12 -12.50
CA HIS A 128 3.11 -15.44 -11.23
C HIS A 128 2.24 -15.99 -10.10
N VAL A 129 2.84 -16.13 -8.92
CA VAL A 129 2.18 -16.60 -7.70
C VAL A 129 2.18 -15.47 -6.68
N LEU A 130 1.04 -15.24 -6.02
CA LEU A 130 0.96 -14.34 -4.87
C LEU A 130 1.64 -15.00 -3.68
N THR A 131 2.85 -14.57 -3.35
CA THR A 131 3.65 -15.18 -2.28
C THR A 131 3.56 -14.42 -0.97
N ALA A 132 3.19 -13.15 -1.01
CA ALA A 132 2.99 -12.34 0.17
C ALA A 132 2.01 -11.19 -0.10
N ALA A 133 1.22 -10.80 0.90
CA ALA A 133 0.30 -9.69 0.79
C ALA A 133 -0.01 -9.04 2.13
N VAL A 134 -0.21 -7.72 2.12
CA VAL A 134 -1.11 -7.04 3.04
C VAL A 134 -2.24 -6.43 2.22
N LEU A 135 -3.44 -6.97 2.39
CA LEU A 135 -4.61 -6.74 1.55
C LEU A 135 -5.80 -6.37 2.44
N CYS A 136 -6.19 -5.10 2.42
CA CYS A 136 -7.25 -4.51 3.21
C CYS A 136 -8.09 -3.57 2.33
N PHE A 137 -9.30 -4.04 1.98
CA PHE A 137 -10.48 -3.34 1.43
C PHE A 137 -10.34 -2.47 0.16
#